data_AF-A0A0R3SKE9-F1
#
_entry.id   AF-A0A0R3SKE9-F1
#
_cell.length_a   1.000
_cell.length_b   1.000
_cell.length_c   1.000
_cell.angle_alpha   90.00
_cell.angle_beta   90.00
_cell.angle_gamma   90.00
#
_symmetry.space_group_name_H-M   'P 1'
#
loop_
_entity.id
_entity.type
_entity.pdbx_description
1 polymer ?
#
loop_
_entity_poly.entity_id
_entity_poly.type
_entity_poly.pdbx_seq_one_letter_code
_entity_poly.pdbx_strand_id
1 'polypeptide(L)'
;MSEQACFICKKTLRGRYAALPTCNHRFHLSCLMKWSSEKTKNQNQRQTCHCPITSCGRNFESIRILETDGNNVKHLTYIRNLICLKCKSVFKPPILMIGCCGRCYCLNCIAPQLQHRFKCPLDRNFLSSIRALTWVQESIITLEIVYRPGMVIVEQIGRALSSNFVCRICTLIENIDDIFYCFCCSSCYHYKCDQKENLKERELIRICSACIRGSRKAKEINGNIL
;
A
#
# COMPACT_ATOMS: atom_id res chain seq x y z
N MET A 1 -0.53 16.94 25.62
CA MET A 1 -0.80 16.76 24.16
C MET A 1 -1.95 15.77 24.04
N SER A 2 -3.08 16.15 23.43
CA SER A 2 -4.24 15.27 23.33
C SER A 2 -3.93 14.12 22.38
N GLU A 3 -3.91 12.88 22.88
CA GLU A 3 -3.84 11.69 22.05
C GLU A 3 -4.96 11.72 21.00
N GLN A 4 -4.61 11.63 19.72
CA GLN A 4 -5.60 11.57 18.64
C GLN A 4 -6.23 10.17 18.67
N ALA A 5 -7.47 10.06 19.14
CA ALA A 5 -8.20 8.80 19.20
C ALA A 5 -9.02 8.55 17.92
N CYS A 6 -9.19 7.28 17.56
CA CYS A 6 -10.10 6.85 16.51
C CYS A 6 -11.55 7.16 16.91
N PHE A 7 -12.27 7.90 16.08
CA PHE A 7 -13.66 8.27 16.42
C PHE A 7 -14.65 7.10 16.47
N ILE A 8 -14.29 5.93 15.91
CA ILE A 8 -15.10 4.71 15.94
C ILE A 8 -14.79 3.86 17.17
N CYS A 9 -13.54 3.37 17.33
CA CYS A 9 -13.20 2.42 18.39
C CYS A 9 -12.68 3.08 19.67
N LYS A 10 -12.50 4.41 19.67
CA LYS A 10 -11.99 5.21 20.79
C LYS A 10 -10.56 4.91 21.26
N LYS A 11 -9.86 3.98 20.59
CA LYS A 11 -8.43 3.70 20.84
C LYS A 11 -7.54 4.74 20.18
N THR A 12 -6.34 4.90 20.71
CA THR A 12 -5.30 5.81 20.21
C THR A 12 -4.92 5.50 18.75
N LEU A 13 -4.72 6.53 17.95
CA LEU A 13 -4.14 6.43 16.61
C LEU A 13 -2.62 6.49 16.73
N ARG A 14 -1.94 5.38 16.40
CA ARG A 14 -0.48 5.27 16.41
C ARG A 14 0.03 5.04 15.00
N GLY A 15 1.15 5.67 14.64
CA GLY A 15 1.75 5.52 13.31
C GLY A 15 0.84 6.03 12.21
N ARG A 16 0.18 5.12 11.48
CA ARG A 16 -0.62 5.44 10.29
C ARG A 16 -2.10 5.35 10.54
N TYR A 17 -2.86 6.30 9.98
CA TYR A 17 -4.30 6.38 10.15
C TYR A 17 -5.00 6.99 8.93
N ALA A 18 -6.32 6.82 8.88
CA ALA A 18 -7.19 7.38 7.87
C ALA A 18 -7.76 8.72 8.34
N ALA A 19 -7.81 9.70 7.45
CA ALA A 19 -8.54 10.94 7.65
C ALA A 19 -9.49 11.20 6.47
N LEU A 20 -10.66 11.74 6.75
CA LEU A 20 -11.61 12.11 5.71
C LEU A 20 -11.26 13.49 5.14
N PRO A 21 -10.98 13.64 3.83
CA PRO A 21 -10.62 14.93 3.25
C PRO A 21 -11.67 16.02 3.46
N THR A 22 -12.94 15.63 3.57
CA THR A 22 -14.07 16.56 3.68
C THR A 22 -14.26 17.12 5.08
N CYS A 23 -13.76 16.48 6.15
CA CYS A 23 -13.99 16.92 7.54
C CYS A 23 -12.79 16.75 8.48
N ASN A 24 -11.67 16.19 8.00
CA ASN A 24 -10.45 15.88 8.76
C ASN A 24 -10.64 14.95 9.98
N HIS A 25 -11.81 14.34 10.17
CA HIS A 25 -12.01 13.32 11.20
C HIS A 25 -11.15 12.09 10.93
N ARG A 26 -10.59 11.53 12.01
CA ARG A 26 -9.50 10.54 11.97
C ARG A 26 -9.94 9.18 12.51
N PHE A 27 -9.47 8.11 11.89
CA PHE A 27 -9.90 6.75 12.16
C PHE A 27 -8.75 5.77 11.91
N HIS A 28 -8.74 4.62 12.59
CA HIS A 28 -8.01 3.47 12.03
C HIS A 28 -8.62 3.13 10.66
N LEU A 29 -7.77 2.83 9.68
CA LEU A 29 -8.24 2.52 8.34
C LEU A 29 -9.18 1.30 8.34
N SER A 30 -8.86 0.27 9.14
CA SER A 30 -9.70 -0.92 9.32
C SER A 30 -11.09 -0.60 9.87
N CYS A 31 -11.18 0.26 10.89
CA CYS A 31 -12.45 0.70 11.47
C CYS A 31 -13.30 1.43 10.45
N LEU A 32 -12.70 2.39 9.72
CA LEU A 32 -13.41 3.18 8.72
C LEU A 32 -13.90 2.30 7.55
N MET A 33 -13.07 1.36 7.07
CA MET A 33 -13.43 0.45 5.99
C MET A 33 -14.53 -0.54 6.41
N LYS A 34 -14.46 -1.07 7.64
CA LYS A 34 -15.52 -1.94 8.19
C LYS A 34 -16.85 -1.19 8.31
N TRP A 35 -16.84 0.00 8.92
CA TRP A 35 -18.03 0.83 9.06
C TRP A 35 -18.63 1.19 7.71
N SER A 36 -17.79 1.58 6.74
CA SER A 36 -18.22 1.91 5.38
C SER A 36 -18.86 0.71 4.68
N SER A 37 -18.28 -0.49 4.85
CA SER A 37 -18.82 -1.73 4.29
C SER A 37 -20.20 -2.07 4.85
N GLU A 38 -20.42 -1.85 6.14
CA GLU A 38 -21.71 -2.09 6.80
C GLU A 38 -22.78 -1.10 6.33
N LYS A 39 -22.44 0.19 6.15
CA LYS A 39 -23.42 1.22 5.74
C LYS A 39 -23.76 1.19 4.26
N THR A 40 -22.80 0.89 3.39
CA THR A 40 -23.02 0.81 1.93
C THR A 40 -23.92 -0.36 1.53
N LYS A 41 -23.95 -1.46 2.29
CA LYS A 41 -24.90 -2.58 2.08
C LYS A 41 -26.36 -2.13 2.12
N ASN A 42 -26.67 -1.09 2.89
CA ASN A 42 -28.03 -0.64 3.16
C ASN A 42 -28.49 0.55 2.28
N GLN A 43 -27.62 1.08 1.41
CA GLN A 43 -27.85 2.36 0.73
C GLN A 43 -27.82 2.31 -0.82
N ASN A 44 -28.28 1.22 -1.43
CA ASN A 44 -28.43 1.10 -2.90
C ASN A 44 -27.21 1.61 -3.71
N GLN A 45 -26.03 1.05 -3.44
CA GLN A 45 -24.80 1.26 -4.22
C GLN A 45 -24.31 2.71 -4.39
N ARG A 46 -24.63 3.62 -3.45
CA ARG A 46 -24.02 4.95 -3.45
C ARG A 46 -22.48 4.84 -3.37
N GLN A 47 -21.78 5.62 -4.20
CA GLN A 47 -20.30 5.67 -4.23
C GLN A 47 -19.71 6.45 -3.04
N THR A 48 -20.57 7.06 -2.22
CA THR A 48 -20.24 7.95 -1.12
C THR A 48 -20.76 7.40 0.20
N CYS A 49 -20.06 7.66 1.30
CA CYS A 49 -20.48 7.38 2.66
C CYS A 49 -20.62 8.67 3.48
N HIS A 50 -21.49 8.66 4.50
CA HIS A 50 -21.50 9.72 5.52
C HIS A 50 -20.32 9.55 6.47
N CYS A 51 -19.81 10.64 7.03
CA CYS A 51 -18.85 10.58 8.12
C CYS A 51 -19.42 9.78 9.30
N PRO A 52 -18.65 8.86 9.93
CA PRO A 52 -19.11 8.11 11.10
C PRO A 52 -19.49 8.96 12.32
N ILE A 53 -19.07 10.22 12.38
CA ILE A 53 -19.44 11.14 13.45
C ILE A 53 -20.82 11.71 13.16
N THR A 54 -21.79 11.37 14.02
CA THR A 54 -23.21 11.70 13.84
C THR A 54 -23.46 13.19 13.68
N SER A 55 -22.75 14.05 14.42
CA SER A 55 -22.87 15.51 14.34
C SER A 55 -22.18 16.14 13.11
N CYS A 56 -21.39 15.39 12.36
CA CYS A 56 -20.60 15.95 11.25
C CYS A 56 -21.44 16.17 9.98
N GLY A 57 -22.32 15.24 9.63
CA GLY A 57 -23.18 15.30 8.44
C GLY A 57 -22.48 15.23 7.07
N ARG A 58 -21.17 15.48 6.98
CA ARG A 58 -20.41 15.50 5.71
C ARG A 58 -20.30 14.11 5.08
N ASN A 59 -20.37 14.07 3.75
CA ASN A 59 -20.11 12.87 2.95
C ASN A 59 -18.63 12.75 2.57
N PHE A 60 -18.20 11.55 2.22
CA PHE A 60 -16.89 11.27 1.66
C PHE A 60 -16.94 10.12 0.65
N GLU A 61 -16.06 10.17 -0.34
CA GLU A 61 -15.84 9.10 -1.33
C GLU A 61 -14.37 8.69 -1.42
N SER A 62 -13.50 9.44 -0.75
CA SER A 62 -12.07 9.25 -0.74
C SER A 62 -11.55 9.35 0.69
N ILE A 63 -10.39 8.74 0.92
CA ILE A 63 -9.75 8.65 2.22
C ILE A 63 -8.29 9.09 2.07
N ARG A 64 -7.84 9.96 2.97
CA ARG A 64 -6.45 10.36 3.10
C ARG A 64 -5.74 9.43 4.07
N ILE A 65 -4.59 8.89 3.70
CA ILE A 65 -3.73 8.10 4.60
C ILE A 65 -2.62 9.02 5.12
N LEU A 66 -2.53 9.11 6.43
CA LEU A 66 -1.61 9.96 7.16
C LEU A 66 -0.71 9.10 8.04
N GLU A 67 0.49 9.61 8.32
CA GLU A 67 1.46 9.05 9.25
C GLU A 67 1.82 10.11 10.29
N THR A 68 2.00 9.70 11.54
CA THR A 68 2.46 10.56 12.62
C THR A 68 3.61 9.92 13.37
N ASP A 69 4.65 10.71 13.66
CA ASP A 69 5.74 10.36 14.58
C ASP A 69 5.51 10.91 16.00
N GLY A 70 4.32 11.49 16.24
CA GLY A 70 3.95 12.16 17.50
C GLY A 70 4.06 13.69 17.43
N ASN A 71 4.98 14.22 16.62
CA ASN A 71 5.23 15.66 16.49
C ASN A 71 4.81 16.20 15.13
N ASN A 72 4.96 15.39 14.08
CA ASN A 72 4.68 15.76 12.70
C ASN A 72 3.64 14.83 12.09
N VAL A 73 2.80 15.38 11.22
CA VAL A 73 1.85 14.61 10.42
C VAL A 73 2.27 14.68 8.96
N LYS A 74 2.58 13.51 8.39
CA LYS A 74 2.95 13.36 6.98
C LYS A 74 1.78 12.77 6.19
N HIS A 75 1.54 13.31 5.01
CA HIS A 75 0.63 12.71 4.05
C HIS A 75 1.32 11.59 3.26
N LEU A 76 0.72 10.38 3.24
CA LEU A 76 1.28 9.24 2.52
C LEU A 76 0.63 9.03 1.15
N THR A 77 -0.70 8.92 1.12
CA THR A 77 -1.44 8.63 -0.12
C THR A 77 -2.94 8.91 0.02
N TYR A 78 -3.64 8.92 -1.12
CA TYR A 78 -5.10 8.96 -1.19
C TYR A 78 -5.65 7.65 -1.72
N ILE A 79 -6.66 7.12 -1.02
CA ILE A 79 -7.61 6.17 -1.59
C ILE A 79 -8.68 7.00 -2.29
N ARG A 80 -8.61 7.11 -3.62
CA ARG A 80 -9.42 8.08 -4.40
C ARG A 80 -10.88 7.69 -4.63
N ASN A 81 -11.24 6.44 -4.33
CA ASN A 81 -12.60 5.95 -4.41
C ASN A 81 -12.84 4.98 -3.24
N LEU A 82 -14.05 4.90 -2.72
CA LEU A 82 -14.35 3.99 -1.61
C LEU A 82 -14.76 2.58 -2.09
N ILE A 83 -15.34 2.52 -3.29
CA ILE A 83 -15.92 1.33 -3.89
C ILE A 83 -15.02 0.80 -5.01
N CYS A 84 -14.74 -0.50 -4.98
CA CYS A 84 -14.07 -1.18 -6.07
C CYS A 84 -14.96 -1.23 -7.31
N LEU A 85 -14.47 -0.69 -8.43
CA LEU A 85 -15.24 -0.66 -9.68
C LEU A 85 -15.47 -2.05 -10.30
N LYS A 86 -14.74 -3.08 -9.86
CA LYS A 86 -14.88 -4.46 -10.35
C LYS A 86 -15.87 -5.29 -9.52
N CYS A 87 -15.73 -5.32 -8.19
CA CYS A 87 -16.64 -6.09 -7.32
C CYS A 87 -17.77 -5.26 -6.70
N LYS A 88 -17.87 -3.97 -7.04
CA LYS A 88 -18.94 -3.03 -6.65
C LYS A 88 -19.20 -2.97 -5.14
N SER A 89 -18.16 -3.23 -4.34
CA SER A 89 -18.21 -3.22 -2.88
C SER A 89 -17.07 -2.36 -2.34
N VAL A 90 -17.21 -1.91 -1.09
CA VAL A 90 -16.12 -1.29 -0.34
C VAL A 90 -14.90 -2.22 -0.37
N PHE A 91 -13.72 -1.61 -0.46
CA PHE A 91 -12.49 -2.35 -0.63
C PHE A 91 -12.25 -3.41 0.43
N LYS A 92 -11.77 -4.57 -0.03
CA LYS A 92 -11.19 -5.62 0.79
C LYS A 92 -9.67 -5.53 0.66
N PRO A 93 -8.90 -5.54 1.76
CA PRO A 93 -7.45 -5.56 1.66
C PRO A 93 -6.96 -6.90 1.10
N PRO A 94 -5.84 -6.93 0.35
CA PRO A 94 -5.09 -5.79 -0.13
C PRO A 94 -5.79 -5.05 -1.29
N ILE A 95 -5.51 -3.76 -1.43
CA ILE A 95 -5.91 -2.95 -2.59
C ILE A 95 -4.71 -2.58 -3.43
N LEU A 96 -4.96 -2.34 -4.72
CA LEU A 96 -4.00 -1.80 -5.68
C LEU A 96 -4.43 -0.40 -6.10
N MET A 97 -3.52 0.57 -5.94
CA MET A 97 -3.59 1.93 -6.45
C MET A 97 -2.88 1.98 -7.79
N ILE A 98 -3.63 2.32 -8.84
CA ILE A 98 -3.11 2.40 -10.21
C ILE A 98 -2.53 3.79 -10.45
N GLY A 99 -1.23 3.88 -10.73
CA GLY A 99 -0.52 5.16 -10.79
C GLY A 99 -1.05 6.15 -11.84
N CYS A 100 -1.43 5.67 -13.03
CA CYS A 100 -1.85 6.55 -14.13
C CYS A 100 -3.20 7.25 -13.90
N CYS A 101 -4.17 6.56 -13.31
CA CYS A 101 -5.54 7.08 -13.12
C CYS A 101 -5.88 7.35 -11.65
N GLY A 102 -5.01 6.94 -10.72
CA GLY A 102 -5.20 7.05 -9.28
C GLY A 102 -6.36 6.21 -8.72
N ARG A 103 -7.03 5.39 -9.54
CA ARG A 103 -8.13 4.52 -9.09
C ARG A 103 -7.61 3.33 -8.31
N CYS A 104 -8.38 2.94 -7.31
CA CYS A 104 -8.10 1.79 -6.48
C CYS A 104 -8.97 0.60 -6.89
N TYR A 105 -8.44 -0.60 -6.72
CA TYR A 105 -9.14 -1.88 -6.93
C TYR A 105 -8.75 -2.87 -5.83
N CYS A 106 -9.64 -3.78 -5.45
CA CYS A 106 -9.23 -4.95 -4.65
C CYS A 106 -8.21 -5.76 -5.46
N LEU A 107 -7.13 -6.22 -4.82
CA LEU A 107 -6.09 -7.03 -5.46
C LEU A 107 -6.70 -8.21 -6.22
N ASN A 108 -7.51 -9.03 -5.54
CA ASN A 108 -8.13 -10.22 -6.13
C ASN A 108 -9.07 -9.92 -7.32
N CYS A 109 -9.56 -8.68 -7.44
CA CYS A 109 -10.47 -8.31 -8.50
C CYS A 109 -9.76 -7.97 -9.83
N ILE A 110 -8.55 -7.43 -9.75
CA ILE A 110 -7.79 -7.02 -10.95
C ILE A 110 -6.52 -7.84 -11.17
N ALA A 111 -6.16 -8.69 -10.21
CA ALA A 111 -5.03 -9.60 -10.29
C ALA A 111 -4.99 -10.41 -11.60
N PRO A 112 -6.06 -11.11 -12.00
CA PRO A 112 -6.05 -11.88 -13.26
C PRO A 112 -5.78 -11.00 -14.49
N GLN A 113 -6.39 -9.80 -14.53
CA GLN A 113 -6.18 -8.87 -15.64
C GLN A 113 -4.72 -8.40 -15.72
N LEU A 114 -4.12 -8.05 -14.59
CA LEU A 114 -2.75 -7.57 -14.52
C LEU A 114 -1.72 -8.67 -14.78
N GLN A 115 -2.03 -9.93 -14.46
CA GLN A 115 -1.19 -11.09 -14.81
C GLN A 115 -1.06 -11.26 -16.33
N HIS A 116 -2.14 -11.02 -17.08
CA HIS A 116 -2.12 -11.15 -18.54
C HIS A 116 -1.60 -9.89 -19.23
N ARG A 117 -2.03 -8.71 -18.77
CA ARG A 117 -1.67 -7.43 -19.38
C ARG A 117 -1.56 -6.38 -18.31
N PHE A 118 -0.35 -5.84 -18.14
CA PHE A 118 -0.08 -4.80 -17.15
C PHE A 118 -0.52 -3.41 -17.65
N LYS A 119 -1.85 -3.30 -17.82
CA LYS A 119 -2.54 -2.13 -18.34
C LYS A 119 -3.59 -1.67 -17.35
N CYS A 120 -3.82 -0.36 -17.30
CA CYS A 120 -4.89 0.24 -16.52
C CYS A 120 -6.24 -0.36 -16.92
N PRO A 121 -7.08 -0.80 -15.98
CA PRO A 121 -8.43 -1.26 -16.30
C PRO A 121 -9.35 -0.17 -16.86
N LEU A 122 -9.03 1.11 -16.63
CA LEU A 122 -9.85 2.25 -17.04
C LEU A 122 -9.43 2.80 -18.40
N ASP A 123 -8.17 3.23 -18.53
CA ASP A 123 -7.67 3.92 -19.73
C ASP A 123 -6.90 3.00 -20.70
N ARG A 124 -6.62 1.76 -20.29
CA ARG A 124 -5.89 0.74 -21.08
C ARG A 124 -4.43 1.08 -21.42
N ASN A 125 -3.87 2.14 -20.83
CA ASN A 125 -2.45 2.47 -20.95
C ASN A 125 -1.60 1.47 -20.15
N PHE A 126 -0.36 1.27 -20.59
CA PHE A 126 0.61 0.49 -19.83
C PHE A 126 0.93 1.17 -18.51
N LEU A 127 1.02 0.37 -17.45
CA LEU A 127 1.33 0.87 -16.12
C LEU A 127 2.85 0.81 -15.90
N SER A 128 3.45 1.91 -15.47
CA SER A 128 4.86 1.96 -15.06
C SER A 128 5.04 1.45 -13.63
N SER A 129 4.06 1.69 -12.75
CA SER A 129 4.07 1.22 -11.37
C SER A 129 2.66 0.99 -10.82
N ILE A 130 2.58 0.19 -9.78
CA ILE A 130 1.40 -0.01 -8.95
C ILE A 130 1.84 0.08 -7.50
N ARG A 131 1.02 0.72 -6.67
CA ARG A 131 1.21 0.70 -5.22
C ARG A 131 0.12 -0.15 -4.59
N ALA A 132 0.52 -1.16 -3.84
CA ALA A 132 -0.38 -1.95 -3.03
C ALA A 132 -0.48 -1.36 -1.61
N LEU A 133 -1.67 -1.46 -1.03
CA LEU A 133 -1.92 -1.06 0.35
C LEU A 133 -2.79 -2.14 1.01
N THR A 134 -2.39 -2.57 2.20
CA THR A 134 -3.16 -3.50 3.03
C THR A 134 -3.28 -2.94 4.43
N TRP A 135 -4.24 -3.45 5.19
CA TRP A 135 -4.41 -3.11 6.59
C TRP A 135 -4.83 -4.33 7.40
N VAL A 136 -4.23 -4.46 8.57
CA VAL A 136 -4.57 -5.50 9.55
C VAL A 136 -4.67 -4.81 10.89
N GLN A 137 -5.87 -4.86 11.49
CA GLN A 137 -6.15 -4.16 12.75
C GLN A 137 -5.76 -2.67 12.66
N GLU A 138 -4.76 -2.22 13.42
CA GLU A 138 -4.35 -0.82 13.52
C GLU A 138 -3.18 -0.48 12.57
N SER A 139 -2.61 -1.48 11.89
CA SER A 139 -1.44 -1.30 11.02
C SER A 139 -1.83 -1.09 9.56
N ILE A 140 -1.11 -0.22 8.87
CA ILE A 140 -1.27 0.06 7.43
C ILE A 140 0.06 -0.17 6.73
N ILE A 141 0.11 -1.20 5.90
CA ILE A 141 1.32 -1.58 5.18
C ILE A 141 1.18 -1.13 3.72
N THR A 142 2.20 -0.47 3.22
CA THR A 142 2.32 -0.09 1.81
C THR A 142 3.45 -0.85 1.14
N LEU A 143 3.19 -1.30 -0.09
CA LEU A 143 4.15 -1.97 -0.95
C LEU A 143 4.16 -1.27 -2.31
N GLU A 144 5.29 -0.69 -2.68
CA GLU A 144 5.46 -0.07 -4.00
C GLU A 144 6.13 -1.05 -4.95
N ILE A 145 5.55 -1.18 -6.16
CA ILE A 145 6.05 -2.09 -7.17
C ILE A 145 6.15 -1.35 -8.50
N VAL A 146 7.35 -1.42 -9.09
CA VAL A 146 7.60 -0.93 -10.43
C VAL A 146 7.55 -2.11 -11.39
N TYR A 147 6.81 -1.93 -12.48
CA TYR A 147 6.58 -2.99 -13.45
C TYR A 147 7.74 -3.16 -14.41
N ARG A 148 8.01 -4.43 -14.75
CA ARG A 148 8.73 -4.79 -15.95
C ARG A 148 7.97 -5.87 -16.74
N PRO A 149 7.91 -5.74 -18.08
CA PRO A 149 7.39 -6.79 -18.95
C PRO A 149 8.03 -8.16 -18.66
N GLY A 150 7.21 -9.20 -18.60
CA GLY A 150 7.66 -10.59 -18.41
C GLY A 150 7.70 -11.11 -16.96
N MET A 151 7.32 -10.31 -15.95
CA MET A 151 7.31 -10.78 -14.55
C MET A 151 5.91 -11.11 -14.00
N VAL A 152 5.82 -12.22 -13.25
CA VAL A 152 4.65 -12.58 -12.43
C VAL A 152 4.68 -11.78 -11.12
N ILE A 153 4.23 -10.53 -11.19
CA ILE A 153 4.28 -9.60 -10.07
C ILE A 153 3.13 -9.82 -9.08
N VAL A 154 1.94 -10.13 -9.58
CA VAL A 154 0.68 -10.05 -8.84
C VAL A 154 0.59 -11.07 -7.69
N GLU A 155 1.02 -12.31 -7.89
CA GLU A 155 0.99 -13.34 -6.85
C GLU A 155 1.93 -13.02 -5.70
N GLN A 156 3.08 -12.42 -6.01
CA GLN A 156 4.05 -12.01 -5.01
C GLN A 156 3.55 -10.84 -4.16
N ILE A 157 2.70 -9.96 -4.71
CA ILE A 157 1.98 -8.94 -3.92
C ILE A 157 1.11 -9.59 -2.86
N GLY A 158 0.30 -10.57 -3.28
CA GLY A 158 -0.60 -11.29 -2.38
C GLY A 158 0.17 -11.91 -1.23
N ARG A 159 1.24 -12.65 -1.54
CA ARG A 159 2.09 -13.31 -0.54
C ARG A 159 2.80 -12.34 0.41
N ALA A 160 3.35 -11.24 -0.12
CA ALA A 160 4.03 -10.24 0.70
C ALA A 160 3.09 -9.55 1.69
N LEU A 161 1.80 -9.45 1.36
CA LEU A 161 0.79 -8.74 2.15
C LEU A 161 -0.11 -9.67 2.98
N SER A 162 0.02 -11.00 2.86
CA SER A 162 -0.87 -12.01 3.48
C SER A 162 -0.36 -12.63 4.78
N SER A 163 0.64 -12.05 5.44
CA SER A 163 1.22 -12.47 6.75
C SER A 163 2.39 -13.47 6.69
N ASN A 164 3.39 -13.24 7.54
CA ASN A 164 4.75 -13.84 7.58
C ASN A 164 5.71 -13.35 6.50
N PHE A 165 5.61 -12.07 6.15
CA PHE A 165 6.68 -11.41 5.42
C PHE A 165 7.99 -11.51 6.22
N VAL A 166 9.01 -12.09 5.61
CA VAL A 166 10.38 -12.15 6.13
C VAL A 166 11.22 -11.19 5.32
N CYS A 167 11.80 -10.19 5.97
CA CYS A 167 12.67 -9.26 5.29
C CYS A 167 13.92 -9.96 4.77
N ARG A 168 14.22 -9.83 3.47
CA ARG A 168 15.42 -10.42 2.86
C ARG A 168 16.74 -9.93 3.49
N ILE A 169 16.74 -8.76 4.13
CA ILE A 169 17.95 -8.15 4.67
C ILE A 169 18.14 -8.53 6.15
N CYS A 170 17.15 -8.28 7.01
CA CYS A 170 17.29 -8.53 8.45
C CYS A 170 16.71 -9.87 8.90
N THR A 171 16.01 -10.60 8.03
CA THR A 171 15.37 -11.90 8.31
C THR A 171 14.30 -11.90 9.40
N LEU A 172 13.95 -10.72 9.93
CA LEU A 172 12.90 -10.58 10.93
C LEU A 172 11.52 -10.60 10.28
N ILE A 173 10.57 -11.23 10.98
CA ILE A 173 9.14 -11.11 10.74
C ILE A 173 8.70 -9.87 11.50
N GLU A 174 8.67 -8.72 10.82
CA GLU A 174 8.16 -7.50 11.41
C GLU A 174 7.04 -6.93 10.56
N ASN A 175 5.99 -6.48 11.23
CA ASN A 175 4.87 -5.76 10.64
C ASN A 175 5.30 -4.30 10.41
N ILE A 176 6.22 -4.07 9.46
CA ILE A 176 6.72 -2.73 9.17
C ILE A 176 5.93 -2.11 8.02
N ASP A 177 5.69 -0.83 8.20
CA ASP A 177 4.88 0.08 7.40
C ASP A 177 5.27 0.19 5.91
N ASP A 178 6.57 0.04 5.55
CA ASP A 178 7.04 0.13 4.16
C ASP A 178 7.90 -1.07 3.74
N ILE A 179 7.35 -1.86 2.81
CA ILE A 179 8.01 -3.02 2.21
C ILE A 179 8.32 -2.69 0.74
N PHE A 180 9.55 -2.98 0.32
CA PHE A 180 9.98 -2.90 -1.07
C PHE A 180 10.20 -4.27 -1.68
N TYR A 181 10.05 -4.35 -3.00
CA TYR A 181 10.28 -5.55 -3.77
C TYR A 181 11.64 -5.49 -4.48
N CYS A 182 12.48 -6.51 -4.30
CA CYS A 182 13.77 -6.63 -4.99
C CYS A 182 13.59 -7.33 -6.33
N PHE A 183 13.93 -6.64 -7.41
CA PHE A 183 13.89 -7.18 -8.76
C PHE A 183 14.87 -8.36 -8.96
N CYS A 184 16.05 -8.31 -8.35
CA CYS A 184 17.09 -9.32 -8.60
C CYS A 184 16.78 -10.68 -7.98
N CYS A 185 16.25 -10.72 -6.76
CA CYS A 185 15.99 -11.98 -6.05
C CYS A 185 14.50 -12.27 -5.83
N SER A 186 13.61 -11.45 -6.41
CA SER A 186 12.16 -11.55 -6.24
C SER A 186 11.70 -11.58 -4.77
N SER A 187 12.51 -11.04 -3.85
CA SER A 187 12.22 -11.04 -2.41
C SER A 187 11.83 -9.66 -1.94
N CYS A 188 11.01 -9.60 -0.89
CA CYS A 188 10.65 -8.34 -0.26
C CYS A 188 11.64 -7.98 0.86
N TYR A 189 11.78 -6.70 1.18
CA TYR A 189 12.66 -6.20 2.24
C TYR A 189 12.11 -4.90 2.84
N HIS A 190 12.46 -4.63 4.10
CA HIS A 190 12.09 -3.37 4.74
C HIS A 190 12.81 -2.21 4.08
N TYR A 191 12.10 -1.11 3.82
CA TYR A 191 12.72 0.12 3.32
C TYR A 191 13.89 0.57 4.20
N LYS A 192 13.71 0.57 5.52
CA LYS A 192 14.73 0.98 6.50
C LYS A 192 15.96 0.07 6.52
N CYS A 193 15.81 -1.22 6.22
CA CYS A 193 16.94 -2.14 6.18
C CYS A 193 17.88 -1.89 4.98
N ASP A 194 17.42 -1.15 3.98
CA ASP A 194 18.18 -0.86 2.76
C ASP A 194 18.92 0.49 2.81
N GLN A 195 18.66 1.32 3.82
CA GLN A 195 19.24 2.67 3.97
C GLN A 195 20.76 2.70 4.24
N LYS A 196 21.46 1.56 4.22
CA LYS A 196 22.93 1.52 4.37
C LYS A 196 23.71 1.71 3.07
N GLU A 197 23.07 1.73 1.90
CA GLU A 197 23.73 2.18 0.66
C GLU A 197 22.83 3.17 -0.09
N ASN A 198 23.41 4.32 -0.44
CA ASN A 198 22.80 5.42 -1.21
C ASN A 198 22.14 4.93 -2.51
N LEU A 199 20.90 4.44 -2.45
CA LEU A 199 20.04 4.35 -3.62
C LEU A 199 19.64 5.77 -3.98
N LYS A 200 20.39 6.38 -4.89
CA LYS A 200 19.99 7.62 -5.57
C LYS A 200 18.53 7.45 -6.00
N GLU A 201 17.69 8.43 -5.67
CA GLU A 201 16.23 8.48 -5.89
C GLU A 201 15.75 8.28 -7.34
N ARG A 202 16.61 7.89 -8.27
CA ARG A 202 16.37 7.88 -9.72
C ARG A 202 16.32 6.49 -10.37
N GLU A 203 16.58 5.40 -9.65
CA GLU A 203 16.41 4.06 -10.24
C GLU A 203 14.97 3.57 -10.08
N LEU A 204 14.26 3.53 -11.20
CA LEU A 204 12.93 2.90 -11.33
C LEU A 204 12.93 1.43 -10.88
N ILE A 205 14.09 0.79 -10.78
CA ILE A 205 14.22 -0.63 -10.43
C ILE A 205 14.79 -0.73 -9.02
N ARG A 206 14.02 -1.33 -8.12
CA ARG A 206 14.45 -1.56 -6.75
C ARG A 206 15.22 -2.88 -6.67
N ILE A 207 16.48 -2.84 -6.26
CA ILE A 207 17.33 -4.01 -6.01
C ILE A 207 17.83 -3.90 -4.56
N CYS A 208 17.64 -4.94 -3.75
CA CYS A 208 18.08 -4.91 -2.36
C CYS A 208 19.61 -4.91 -2.26
N SER A 209 20.12 -4.27 -1.22
CA SER A 209 21.55 -4.22 -0.89
C SER A 209 22.23 -5.60 -0.78
N ALA A 210 21.48 -6.66 -0.46
CA ALA A 210 22.03 -8.03 -0.48
C ALA A 210 22.40 -8.50 -1.90
N CYS A 211 21.53 -8.23 -2.89
CA CYS A 211 21.79 -8.55 -4.29
C CYS A 211 22.88 -7.65 -4.89
N ILE A 212 22.88 -6.35 -4.56
CA ILE A 212 23.92 -5.42 -5.01
C ILE A 212 25.29 -5.91 -4.54
N ARG A 213 25.44 -6.23 -3.25
CA ARG A 213 26.71 -6.75 -2.69
C ARG A 213 27.14 -8.08 -3.31
N GLY A 214 26.21 -8.99 -3.55
CA GLY A 214 26.50 -10.27 -4.23
C GLY A 214 27.06 -10.06 -5.65
N SER A 215 26.52 -9.09 -6.39
CA SER A 215 26.99 -8.77 -7.75
C SER A 215 28.39 -8.12 -7.78
N ARG A 216 28.73 -7.28 -6.79
CA ARG A 216 30.07 -6.67 -6.68
C ARG A 216 31.14 -7.70 -6.34
N LYS A 217 30.86 -8.59 -5.38
CA LYS A 217 31.78 -9.70 -5.02
C LYS A 217 32.07 -10.62 -6.22
N ALA A 218 31.06 -10.91 -7.04
CA ALA A 218 31.26 -11.72 -8.24
C ALA A 218 32.16 -11.02 -9.30
N LYS A 219 32.11 -9.68 -9.39
CA LYS A 219 32.99 -8.91 -10.28
C LYS A 219 34.43 -8.81 -9.76
N GLU A 220 34.63 -8.72 -8.45
CA GLU A 220 35.97 -8.70 -7.84
C GLU A 220 36.67 -10.05 -7.96
N ILE A 221 35.93 -11.17 -7.82
CA ILE A 221 36.47 -12.52 -8.00
C ILE A 221 36.85 -12.76 -9.47
N ASN A 222 36.05 -12.29 -10.42
CA ASN A 222 36.34 -12.41 -11.85
C ASN A 222 37.33 -11.36 -12.38
N GLY A 223 37.65 -10.32 -11.60
CA GLY A 223 38.63 -9.28 -11.93
C GLY A 223 40.07 -9.60 -11.49
N ASN A 224 40.26 -10.67 -10.73
CA ASN A 224 41.58 -11.18 -10.30
C ASN A 224 42.06 -12.39 -11.13
N ILE A 225 41.45 -12.62 -12.30
CA ILE A 225 41.96 -13.56 -13.30
C ILE A 225 42.32 -12.74 -14.55
N LEU A 226 43.47 -12.06 -14.48
CA LEU A 226 44.30 -11.65 -15.61
C LEU A 226 45.74 -11.57 -15.13
#